data_AF-A0AAN7PE72-F1
#
_entry.id   AF-A0AAN7PE72-F1
#
_cell.length_a   1.000
_cell.length_b   1.000
_cell.length_c   1.000
_cell.angle_alpha   90.00
_cell.angle_beta   90.00
_cell.angle_gamma   90.00
#
_symmetry.space_group_name_H-M   'P 1'
#
loop_
_entity.id
_entity.type
_entity.pdbx_description
1 polymer ?
#
loop_
_entity_poly.entity_id
_entity_poly.type
_entity_poly.pdbx_seq_one_letter_code
_entity_poly.pdbx_strand_id
1 'polypeptide(L)'
;MNILKHLYFFIFLLFIECVFTYPRKNEDHFCKVHGIRIREGEALSIPGHCKTVKCLKASTGKTSTLECSMFILVEGCKSTEVDYTKSFPTCCPHSIC
;
A
#
# COMPACT_ATOMS: atom_id res chain seq x y z
N MET A 1 -28.96 46.35 25.10
CA MET A 1 -28.91 44.88 25.27
C MET A 1 -28.96 44.08 23.95
N ASN A 2 -28.82 44.72 22.77
CA ASN A 2 -28.86 44.03 21.46
C ASN A 2 -27.46 43.82 20.84
N ILE A 3 -26.49 44.69 21.13
CA ILE A 3 -25.13 44.62 20.57
C ILE A 3 -24.39 43.35 21.03
N LEU A 4 -24.60 42.93 22.29
CA LEU A 4 -24.00 41.72 22.83
C LEU A 4 -24.51 40.43 22.15
N LYS A 5 -25.79 40.41 21.73
CA LYS A 5 -26.38 39.28 20.98
C LYS A 5 -25.83 39.19 19.57
N HIS A 6 -25.65 40.33 18.90
CA HIS A 6 -25.04 40.37 17.57
C HIS A 6 -23.56 39.96 17.60
N LEU A 7 -22.82 40.35 18.65
CA LEU A 7 -21.44 39.93 18.86
C LEU A 7 -21.33 38.40 19.02
N TYR A 8 -22.20 37.81 19.85
CA TYR A 8 -22.21 36.36 20.08
C TYR A 8 -22.58 35.57 18.82
N PHE A 9 -23.52 36.08 18.02
CA PHE A 9 -23.92 35.49 16.74
C PHE A 9 -22.76 35.49 15.72
N PHE A 10 -22.01 36.59 15.63
CA PHE A 10 -20.82 36.67 14.77
C PHE A 10 -19.72 35.70 15.19
N ILE A 11 -19.45 35.57 16.50
CA ILE A 11 -18.47 34.61 17.03
C ILE A 11 -18.88 33.18 16.70
N PHE A 12 -20.17 32.86 16.84
CA PHE A 12 -20.70 31.54 16.52
C PHE A 12 -20.56 31.19 15.03
N LEU A 13 -20.82 32.15 14.13
CA LEU A 13 -20.61 31.97 12.68
C LEU A 13 -19.13 31.74 12.33
N LEU A 14 -18.21 32.47 12.96
CA LEU A 14 -16.77 32.26 12.77
C LEU A 14 -16.32 30.87 13.25
N PHE A 15 -16.93 30.37 14.33
CA PHE A 15 -16.65 29.02 14.85
C PHE A 15 -17.12 27.92 13.88
N ILE A 16 -18.28 28.12 13.25
CA ILE A 16 -18.83 27.17 12.26
C ILE A 16 -17.90 27.07 11.04
N GLU A 17 -17.49 28.20 10.47
CA GLU A 17 -16.55 28.25 9.33
C GLU A 17 -15.23 27.52 9.64
N CYS A 18 -14.73 27.63 10.88
CA CYS A 18 -13.54 26.91 11.31
C CYS A 18 -13.74 25.39 11.32
N VAL A 19 -14.87 24.89 11.82
CA VAL A 19 -15.11 23.43 11.91
C VAL A 19 -15.23 22.79 10.53
N PHE A 20 -15.82 23.48 9.55
CA PHE A 20 -16.01 22.96 8.19
C PHE A 20 -14.76 23.04 7.29
N THR A 21 -13.80 23.90 7.62
CA THR A 21 -12.56 24.07 6.82
C THR A 21 -11.41 23.17 7.26
N TYR A 22 -11.52 22.44 8.38
CA TYR A 22 -10.51 21.44 8.71
C TYR A 22 -10.61 20.27 7.72
N PRO A 23 -9.60 20.06 6.85
CA PRO A 23 -9.58 18.85 6.04
C PRO A 23 -9.47 17.68 7.00
N ARG A 24 -10.47 16.79 6.96
CA ARG A 24 -10.40 15.49 7.61
C ARG A 24 -9.24 14.74 6.94
N LYS A 25 -8.05 14.78 7.57
CA LYS A 25 -6.89 14.03 7.12
C LYS A 25 -7.22 12.56 7.32
N ASN A 26 -7.83 11.94 6.32
CA ASN A 26 -8.01 10.49 6.29
C ASN A 26 -6.61 9.91 6.24
N GLU A 27 -6.17 9.30 7.35
CA GLU A 27 -5.00 8.46 7.35
C GLU A 27 -5.34 7.22 6.53
N ASP A 28 -5.08 7.29 5.23
CA ASP A 28 -5.18 6.14 4.36
C ASP A 28 -4.08 5.15 4.76
N HIS A 29 -4.42 4.18 5.62
CA HIS A 29 -3.53 3.12 6.08
C HIS A 29 -3.24 2.05 5.00
N PHE A 30 -3.19 2.45 3.73
CA PHE A 30 -3.04 1.57 2.59
C PHE A 30 -1.94 2.05 1.64
N CYS A 31 -1.07 1.13 1.21
CA CYS A 31 -0.23 1.32 0.03
C CYS A 31 -1.02 0.94 -1.23
N LYS A 32 -0.94 1.75 -2.29
CA LYS A 32 -1.51 1.42 -3.60
C LYS A 32 -0.43 0.87 -4.52
N VAL A 33 -0.54 -0.40 -4.89
CA VAL A 33 0.44 -1.11 -5.72
C VAL A 33 -0.30 -1.82 -6.85
N HIS A 34 0.03 -1.50 -8.11
CA HIS A 34 -0.64 -2.08 -9.29
C HIS A 34 -2.19 -2.00 -9.25
N GLY A 35 -2.73 -0.91 -8.68
CA GLY A 35 -4.18 -0.73 -8.51
C GLY A 35 -4.79 -1.45 -7.30
N ILE A 36 -4.04 -2.32 -6.62
CA ILE A 36 -4.44 -3.04 -5.42
C ILE A 36 -4.11 -2.20 -4.18
N ARG A 37 -5.00 -2.21 -3.18
CA ARG A 37 -4.78 -1.59 -1.87
C ARG A 37 -4.30 -2.65 -0.88
N ILE A 38 -3.11 -2.45 -0.32
CA ILE A 38 -2.50 -3.33 0.67
C ILE A 38 -2.43 -2.57 1.98
N ARG A 39 -2.96 -3.11 3.08
CA ARG A 39 -2.91 -2.41 4.37
C ARG A 39 -1.47 -2.37 4.88
N GLU A 40 -1.12 -1.34 5.63
CA GLU A 40 0.17 -1.27 6.31
C GLU A 40 0.43 -2.53 7.16
N GLY A 41 1.63 -3.10 7.00
CA GLY A 41 2.03 -4.36 7.63
C GLY A 41 1.67 -5.63 6.84
N GLU A 42 0.69 -5.56 5.93
CA GLU A 42 0.27 -6.70 5.12
C GLU A 42 1.18 -6.94 3.91
N ALA A 43 1.25 -8.20 3.49
CA ALA A 43 1.95 -8.65 2.29
C ALA A 43 0.97 -9.40 1.39
N LEU A 44 1.05 -9.12 0.09
CA LEU A 44 0.19 -9.74 -0.92
C LEU A 44 1.00 -10.16 -2.15
N SER A 45 0.69 -11.34 -2.68
CA SER A 45 1.20 -11.79 -3.98
C SER A 45 0.43 -11.10 -5.10
N ILE A 46 1.16 -10.54 -6.08
CA ILE A 46 0.53 -9.78 -7.17
C ILE A 46 0.09 -10.76 -8.28
N PRO A 47 -1.20 -10.80 -8.66
CA PRO A 47 -1.67 -11.65 -9.75
C PRO A 47 -0.89 -11.41 -11.04
N GLY A 48 -0.51 -12.49 -11.73
CA GLY A 48 0.29 -12.42 -12.96
C GLY A 48 1.78 -12.15 -12.75
N HIS A 49 2.25 -12.06 -11.50
CA HIS A 49 3.66 -11.89 -11.18
C HIS A 49 4.10 -12.86 -10.07
N CYS A 50 5.29 -13.44 -10.22
CA CYS A 50 5.89 -14.25 -9.17
C CYS A 50 6.65 -13.38 -8.15
N LYS A 51 5.90 -12.55 -7.40
CA LYS A 51 6.45 -11.70 -6.35
C LYS A 51 5.41 -11.37 -5.28
N THR A 52 5.90 -11.06 -4.09
CA THR A 52 5.08 -10.56 -2.97
C THR A 52 5.46 -9.12 -2.67
N VAL A 53 4.46 -8.26 -2.46
CA VAL A 53 4.67 -6.88 -2.05
C VAL A 53 4.10 -6.67 -0.65
N LYS A 54 4.93 -6.12 0.23
CA LYS A 54 4.57 -5.73 1.60
C LYS A 54 4.44 -4.21 1.70
N CYS A 55 3.33 -3.73 2.28
CA CYS A 55 3.21 -2.32 2.63
C CYS A 55 3.94 -2.07 3.95
N LEU A 56 5.02 -1.29 3.91
CA LEU A 56 5.81 -0.98 5.11
C LEU A 56 5.31 0.27 5.82
N LYS A 57 4.89 1.29 5.06
CA LYS A 57 4.39 2.55 5.62
C LYS A 57 3.44 3.22 4.64
N ALA A 58 2.15 3.26 4.98
CA ALA A 58 1.12 3.79 4.09
C ALA A 58 1.24 5.31 3.92
N SER A 59 1.61 6.03 4.98
CA SER A 59 1.74 7.49 4.95
C SER A 59 2.74 8.01 3.92
N THR A 60 3.73 7.19 3.56
CA THR A 60 4.75 7.50 2.53
C THR A 60 4.62 6.63 1.29
N GLY A 61 3.64 5.72 1.25
CA GLY A 61 3.53 4.67 0.23
C GLY A 61 4.75 3.74 0.15
N LYS A 62 5.52 3.59 1.24
CA LYS A 62 6.74 2.77 1.24
C LYS A 62 6.38 1.30 1.22
N THR A 63 6.89 0.58 0.22
CA THR A 63 6.68 -0.86 0.04
C THR A 63 8.02 -1.61 0.01
N SER A 64 7.95 -2.91 0.26
CA SER A 64 9.05 -3.85 0.04
C SER A 64 8.57 -4.96 -0.86
N THR A 65 9.37 -5.32 -1.86
CA THR A 65 9.05 -6.36 -2.83
C THR A 65 10.01 -7.53 -2.62
N LEU A 66 9.45 -8.73 -2.54
CA LEU A 66 10.19 -10.00 -2.54
C LEU A 66 10.00 -10.65 -3.90
N GLU A 67 11.11 -10.90 -4.59
CA GLU A 67 11.17 -11.52 -5.91
C GLU A 67 12.05 -12.78 -5.85
N CYS A 68 12.02 -13.58 -6.91
CA CYS A 68 12.83 -14.80 -6.98
C CYS A 68 14.32 -14.48 -6.99
N SER A 69 15.10 -15.28 -6.28
CA SER A 69 16.56 -15.19 -6.29
C SER A 69 17.12 -15.54 -7.67
N MET A 70 18.08 -14.75 -8.14
CA MET A 70 18.88 -15.14 -9.31
C MET A 70 19.83 -16.28 -8.92
N PHE A 71 19.96 -17.27 -9.81
CA PHE A 71 20.88 -18.39 -9.65
C PHE A 71 21.62 -18.65 -10.96
N ILE A 72 22.82 -19.23 -10.86
CA ILE A 72 23.65 -19.63 -12.00
C ILE A 72 23.33 -21.10 -12.31
N LEU A 73 23.00 -21.41 -13.57
CA LEU A 73 22.81 -22.78 -14.02
C LEU A 73 24.18 -23.47 -14.17
N VAL A 74 24.35 -24.58 -13.46
CA VAL A 74 25.52 -25.46 -13.59
C VAL A 74 25.34 -26.33 -14.85
N GLU A 75 26.44 -26.71 -15.48
CA GLU A 75 26.45 -27.55 -16.68
C GLU A 75 25.70 -28.88 -16.43
N GLY A 76 24.80 -29.25 -17.35
CA GLY A 76 23.93 -30.42 -17.21
C GLY A 76 22.59 -30.18 -16.49
N CYS A 77 22.42 -29.05 -15.81
CA CYS A 77 21.17 -28.68 -15.14
C CYS A 77 20.26 -27.82 -16.04
N LYS A 78 18.95 -27.87 -15.80
CA LYS A 78 17.94 -27.03 -16.48
C LYS A 78 17.21 -26.14 -15.49
N SER A 79 16.81 -24.93 -15.91
CA SER A 79 15.89 -24.12 -15.12
C SER A 79 14.46 -24.56 -15.39
N THR A 80 13.65 -24.65 -14.34
CA THR A 80 12.19 -24.66 -14.52
C THR A 80 11.72 -23.28 -14.98
N GLU A 81 10.57 -23.24 -15.64
CA GLU A 81 9.88 -21.99 -15.95
C GLU A 81 9.17 -21.44 -14.72
N VAL A 82 8.86 -20.14 -14.76
CA VAL A 82 8.06 -19.47 -13.73
C VAL A 82 6.61 -19.93 -13.84
N ASP A 83 6.03 -20.38 -12.73
CA ASP A 83 4.64 -20.83 -12.67
C ASP A 83 3.74 -19.74 -12.08
N TYR A 84 3.18 -18.89 -12.95
CA TYR A 84 2.29 -17.80 -12.54
C TYR A 84 0.95 -18.27 -11.94
N THR A 85 0.65 -19.58 -11.96
CA THR A 85 -0.55 -20.12 -11.28
C THR A 85 -0.34 -20.29 -9.79
N LYS A 86 0.92 -20.26 -9.33
CA LYS A 86 1.30 -20.39 -7.92
C LYS A 86 1.63 -19.05 -7.29
N SER A 87 1.52 -18.99 -5.97
CA SER A 87 1.96 -17.84 -5.17
C SER A 87 3.46 -17.91 -4.90
N PHE A 88 4.09 -16.75 -4.72
CA PHE A 88 5.46 -16.66 -4.21
C PHE A 88 5.53 -17.30 -2.80
N PRO A 89 6.60 -18.04 -2.46
CA PRO A 89 7.80 -18.31 -3.27
C PRO A 89 7.69 -19.49 -4.25
N THR A 90 6.59 -20.25 -4.22
CA THR A 90 6.43 -21.51 -4.95
C THR A 90 6.35 -21.36 -6.48
N CYS A 91 6.04 -20.16 -6.97
CA CYS A 91 6.08 -19.84 -8.40
C CYS A 91 7.49 -19.64 -8.97
N CYS A 92 8.52 -19.56 -8.11
CA CYS A 92 9.86 -19.22 -8.55
C CYS A 92 10.50 -20.34 -9.38
N PRO A 93 11.41 -19.99 -10.31
CA PRO A 93 12.15 -20.99 -11.05
C PRO A 93 13.21 -21.64 -10.15
N HIS A 94 13.46 -22.92 -10.38
CA HIS A 94 14.46 -23.72 -9.68
C HIS A 94 15.35 -24.44 -10.69
N SER A 95 16.60 -24.72 -10.31
CA SER A 95 17.48 -25.59 -11.08
C SER A 95 17.17 -27.06 -10.81
N ILE A 96 16.95 -27.84 -11.86
CA ILE A 96 16.84 -29.29 -11.81
C ILE A 96 18.08 -29.90 -12.45
N CYS A 97 18.77 -30.72 -11.67
CA CYS A 97 19.81 -31.65 -12.03
C CYS A 97 19.34 -33.01 -11.46
#